data_AF-A0A5P2X7J1-F1
#
_entry.id   AF-A0A5P2X7J1-F1
#
_cell.length_a   1.000
_cell.length_b   1.000
_cell.length_c   1.000
_cell.angle_alpha   90.00
_cell.angle_beta   90.00
_cell.angle_gamma   90.00
#
_symmetry.space_group_name_H-M   'P 1'
#
loop_
_entity.id
_entity.type
_entity.pdbx_description
1 polymer ?
#
loop_
_entity_poly.entity_id
_entity_poly.type
_entity_poly.pdbx_seq_one_letter_code
_entity_poly.pdbx_strand_id
1 'polypeptide(L)'
;MTGDAKDVTITYSTYGDGHASQNQVTDVDPPWRKQLKTKGFVKGGRLAITTAASGGTVHCRVTADGTTRTATASGVFATAVCDGF
;
A
#
# COMPACT_ATOMS: atom_id res chain seq x y z
N MET A 1 1.65 -1.29 6.88
CA MET A 1 1.11 0.03 7.21
C MET A 1 1.06 0.19 8.71
N THR A 2 1.53 1.32 9.21
CA THR A 2 1.43 1.74 10.62
C THR A 2 0.91 3.17 10.66
N GLY A 3 0.48 3.66 11.82
CA GLY A 3 -0.06 5.02 11.97
C GLY A 3 -1.23 5.07 12.95
N ASP A 4 -1.93 6.19 12.96
CA ASP A 4 -3.08 6.49 13.84
C ASP A 4 -4.40 6.71 13.07
N ALA A 5 -4.35 6.82 11.74
CA ALA A 5 -5.55 6.97 10.92
C ALA A 5 -6.52 5.78 11.07
N LYS A 6 -7.82 6.05 11.00
CA LYS A 6 -8.89 5.05 11.08
C LYS A 6 -9.60 4.88 9.75
N ASP A 7 -10.21 3.72 9.55
CA ASP A 7 -11.07 3.41 8.41
C ASP A 7 -10.39 3.68 7.06
N VAL A 8 -9.10 3.34 6.95
CA VAL A 8 -8.33 3.67 5.75
C VAL A 8 -8.68 2.75 4.60
N THR A 9 -8.59 3.28 3.38
CA THR A 9 -8.73 2.47 2.16
C THR A 9 -7.36 2.11 1.63
N ILE A 10 -7.12 0.81 1.45
CA ILE A 10 -5.89 0.26 0.90
C ILE A 10 -6.18 -0.29 -0.48
N THR A 11 -5.52 0.27 -1.49
CA THR A 11 -5.53 -0.28 -2.86
C THR A 11 -4.14 -0.77 -3.19
N TYR A 12 -4.02 -2.02 -3.62
CA TYR A 12 -2.75 -2.58 -4.03
C TYR A 12 -2.89 -3.37 -5.32
N SER A 13 -1.88 -3.25 -6.16
CA SER A 13 -1.78 -4.00 -7.40
C SER A 13 -0.43 -4.66 -7.52
N THR A 14 -0.42 -5.84 -8.14
CA THR A 14 0.80 -6.55 -8.48
C THR A 14 0.77 -6.94 -9.94
N TYR A 15 1.93 -6.96 -10.57
CA TYR A 15 2.09 -7.44 -11.93
C TYR A 15 3.29 -8.39 -12.01
N GLY A 16 3.19 -9.40 -12.87
CA GLY A 16 4.20 -10.46 -13.02
C GLY A 16 3.68 -11.58 -13.92
N ASP A 17 4.59 -12.28 -14.62
CA ASP A 17 4.27 -13.37 -15.56
C ASP A 17 3.20 -13.00 -16.61
N GLY A 18 3.15 -11.75 -17.06
CA GLY A 18 2.15 -11.28 -18.03
C GLY A 18 0.74 -11.08 -17.45
N HIS A 19 0.58 -11.22 -16.13
CA HIS A 19 -0.68 -10.98 -15.42
C HIS A 19 -0.58 -9.74 -14.51
N ALA A 20 -1.69 -9.05 -14.35
CA ALA A 20 -1.86 -7.99 -13.36
C ALA A 20 -3.07 -8.30 -12.47
N SER A 21 -2.97 -7.97 -11.20
CA SER A 21 -4.07 -8.05 -10.24
C SER A 21 -4.17 -6.74 -9.48
N GLN A 22 -5.40 -6.35 -9.16
CA GLN A 22 -5.71 -5.21 -8.32
C GLN A 22 -6.67 -5.66 -7.23
N ASN A 23 -6.41 -5.22 -6.01
CA ASN A 23 -7.25 -5.49 -4.85
C ASN A 23 -7.46 -4.20 -4.08
N GLN A 24 -8.64 -4.09 -3.48
CA GLN A 24 -9.01 -3.00 -2.60
C GLN A 24 -9.56 -3.56 -1.29
N VAL A 25 -9.19 -2.93 -0.19
CA VAL A 25 -9.70 -3.23 1.15
C VAL A 25 -10.05 -1.90 1.81
N THR A 26 -11.29 -1.77 2.29
CA THR A 26 -11.77 -0.59 3.01
C THR A 26 -11.83 -0.87 4.51
N ASP A 27 -12.08 0.18 5.30
CA ASP A 27 -12.34 0.08 6.73
C ASP A 27 -11.21 -0.61 7.51
N VAL A 28 -9.96 -0.31 7.10
CA VAL A 28 -8.76 -0.90 7.69
C VAL A 28 -8.18 0.02 8.74
N ASP A 29 -7.81 -0.55 9.88
CA ASP A 29 -7.06 0.13 10.92
C ASP A 29 -5.57 -0.29 10.95
N PRO A 30 -4.63 0.63 11.21
CA PRO A 30 -3.25 0.29 11.53
C PRO A 30 -3.13 -0.50 12.85
N PRO A 31 -2.14 -1.42 12.97
CA PRO A 31 -1.18 -1.81 11.94
C PRO A 31 -1.72 -2.90 11.00
N TRP A 32 -1.50 -2.71 9.70
CA TRP A 32 -1.88 -3.69 8.66
C TRP A 32 -0.66 -4.24 7.92
N ARG A 33 -0.68 -5.53 7.58
CA ARG A 33 0.40 -6.20 6.83
C ARG A 33 -0.15 -7.18 5.81
N LYS A 34 0.44 -7.19 4.61
CA LYS A 34 0.19 -8.18 3.57
C LYS A 34 1.51 -8.61 2.94
N GLN A 35 1.64 -9.90 2.64
CA GLN A 35 2.72 -10.45 1.85
C GLN A 35 2.15 -10.98 0.54
N LEU A 36 2.75 -10.59 -0.58
CA LEU A 36 2.39 -11.04 -1.92
C LEU A 36 3.64 -11.63 -2.56
N LYS A 37 3.47 -12.68 -3.36
CA LYS A 37 4.55 -13.30 -4.15
C LYS A 37 4.20 -13.13 -5.62
N THR A 38 5.04 -12.41 -6.34
CA THR A 38 4.98 -12.26 -7.80
C THR A 38 6.10 -13.09 -8.43
N LYS A 39 5.88 -13.50 -9.68
CA LYS A 39 6.81 -14.28 -10.49
C LYS A 39 7.04 -13.55 -11.82
N GLY A 40 8.09 -13.94 -12.54
CA GLY A 40 8.43 -13.38 -13.85
C GLY A 40 9.59 -12.40 -13.83
N PHE A 41 10.16 -12.17 -15.02
CA PHE A 41 11.33 -11.30 -15.21
C PHE A 41 10.99 -9.82 -15.00
N VAL A 42 9.80 -9.40 -15.48
CA VAL A 42 9.21 -8.10 -15.15
C VAL A 42 8.13 -8.36 -14.13
N LYS A 43 8.37 -7.93 -12.90
CA LYS A 43 7.45 -8.05 -11.78
C LYS A 43 7.47 -6.78 -10.99
N GLY A 44 6.38 -6.52 -10.27
CA GLY A 44 6.31 -5.34 -9.45
C GLY A 44 4.98 -5.14 -8.77
N GLY A 45 4.82 -3.95 -8.19
CA GLY A 45 3.57 -3.58 -7.57
C GLY A 45 3.43 -2.10 -7.28
N ARG A 46 2.26 -1.77 -6.78
CA ARG A 46 1.93 -0.44 -6.27
C ARG A 46 1.01 -0.60 -5.08
N LEU A 47 1.24 0.20 -4.05
CA LEU A 47 0.42 0.29 -2.85
C LEU A 47 0.02 1.75 -2.67
N ALA A 48 -1.28 2.00 -2.61
CA ALA A 48 -1.86 3.28 -2.27
C ALA A 48 -2.70 3.11 -1.01
N ILE A 49 -2.52 4.02 -0.05
CA ILE A 49 -3.25 4.04 1.22
C ILE A 49 -3.87 5.42 1.36
N THR A 50 -5.18 5.49 1.47
CA THR A 50 -5.92 6.76 1.61
C THR A 50 -6.58 6.82 2.98
N THR A 51 -6.31 7.89 3.73
CA THR A 51 -6.97 8.15 5.02
C THR A 51 -8.44 8.54 4.82
N ALA A 52 -9.27 8.27 5.82
CA ALA A 52 -10.67 8.67 5.81
C ALA A 52 -10.84 10.17 6.13
N ALA A 53 -12.10 10.63 6.19
CA ALA A 53 -12.45 12.00 6.58
C ALA A 53 -12.06 12.32 8.03
N SER A 54 -11.92 11.30 8.88
CA SER A 54 -11.38 11.40 10.24
C SER A 54 -9.91 11.82 10.26
N GLY A 55 -9.20 11.69 9.13
CA GLY A 55 -7.80 12.06 8.99
C GLY A 55 -6.85 11.08 9.67
N GLY A 56 -5.83 11.63 10.33
CA GLY A 56 -4.74 10.88 10.95
C GLY A 56 -3.53 10.70 10.02
N THR A 57 -2.56 9.92 10.48
CA THR A 57 -1.33 9.61 9.73
C THR A 57 -1.25 8.15 9.35
N VAL A 58 -0.76 7.88 8.14
CA VAL A 58 -0.39 6.55 7.67
C VAL A 58 1.05 6.52 7.18
N HIS A 59 1.77 5.48 7.58
CA HIS A 59 3.09 5.13 7.11
C HIS A 59 3.00 3.83 6.31
N CYS A 60 3.30 3.94 5.03
CA CYS A 60 3.45 2.83 4.11
C CYS A 60 4.91 2.36 4.08
N ARG A 61 5.11 1.04 4.11
CA ARG A 61 6.42 0.39 3.92
C ARG A 61 6.22 -0.82 3.03
N VAL A 62 6.96 -0.87 1.93
CA VAL A 62 6.99 -2.02 1.02
C VAL A 62 8.44 -2.44 0.83
N THR A 63 8.68 -3.75 0.84
CA THR A 63 9.98 -4.34 0.57
C THR A 63 9.84 -5.28 -0.61
N ALA A 64 10.62 -5.03 -1.67
CA ALA A 64 10.66 -5.84 -2.87
C ALA A 64 12.10 -5.99 -3.35
N ASP A 65 12.49 -7.21 -3.72
CA ASP A 65 13.86 -7.54 -4.18
C ASP A 65 14.99 -6.94 -3.32
N GLY A 66 14.80 -6.99 -1.99
CA GLY A 66 15.76 -6.47 -1.00
C GLY A 66 15.74 -4.95 -0.82
N THR A 67 15.03 -4.21 -1.68
CA THR A 67 14.86 -2.76 -1.56
C THR A 67 13.61 -2.44 -0.74
N THR A 68 13.78 -1.63 0.30
CA THR A 68 12.65 -1.11 1.09
C THR A 68 12.35 0.32 0.67
N ARG A 69 11.08 0.61 0.36
CA ARG A 69 10.57 1.96 0.12
C ARG A 69 9.47 2.29 1.11
N THR A 70 9.38 3.55 1.46
CA THR A 70 8.42 4.05 2.45
C THR A 70 7.78 5.33 1.94
N ALA A 71 6.51 5.53 2.25
CA ALA A 71 5.79 6.77 2.02
C ALA A 71 4.94 7.10 3.24
N THR A 72 4.71 8.39 3.49
CA THR A 72 3.87 8.86 4.59
C THR A 72 2.84 9.83 4.04
N ALA A 73 1.61 9.74 4.54
CA ALA A 73 0.57 10.73 4.29
C ALA A 73 -0.17 11.03 5.58
N SER A 74 -0.56 12.29 5.75
CA SER A 74 -1.24 12.79 6.94
C SER A 74 -2.32 13.79 6.53
N GLY A 75 -3.43 13.77 7.25
CA GLY A 75 -4.57 14.66 7.00
C GLY A 75 -5.77 13.91 6.45
N VAL A 76 -6.81 14.66 6.10
CA VAL A 76 -8.08 14.12 5.58
C VAL A 76 -7.93 13.72 4.12
N PHE A 77 -8.41 12.52 3.77
CA PHE A 77 -8.33 11.99 2.39
C PHE A 77 -6.93 12.05 1.78
N ALA A 78 -5.89 11.93 2.61
CA ALA A 78 -4.50 11.99 2.19
C ALA A 78 -4.07 10.61 1.69
N THR A 79 -3.38 10.56 0.55
CA THR A 79 -2.93 9.31 -0.06
C THR A 79 -1.42 9.12 0.03
N ALA A 80 -0.98 8.08 0.73
CA ALA A 80 0.40 7.60 0.69
C ALA A 80 0.54 6.58 -0.45
N VAL A 81 1.42 6.86 -1.42
CA VAL A 81 1.73 5.93 -2.50
C VAL A 81 3.14 5.38 -2.31
N CYS A 82 3.25 4.06 -2.19
CA CYS A 82 4.50 3.35 -2.38
C CYS A 82 4.42 2.60 -3.72
N ASP A 83 5.25 2.99 -4.68
CA ASP A 83 5.33 2.39 -6.02
C ASP A 83 6.77 2.02 -6.40
N GLY A 84 6.95 1.48 -7.61
CA GLY A 84 8.26 1.18 -8.19
C GLY A 84 8.96 -0.04 -7.60
N PHE A 85 8.19 -1.10 -7.35
CA PHE A 85 8.69 -2.44 -7.00
C PHE A 85 8.83 -3.30 -8.23
#